data_AF-A0A651DB35-F1
#
_entry.id   AF-A0A651DB35-F1
#
_cell.length_a   1.000
_cell.length_b   1.000
_cell.length_c   1.000
_cell.angle_alpha   90.00
_cell.angle_beta   90.00
_cell.angle_gamma   90.00
#
_symmetry.space_group_name_H-M   'P 1'
#
loop_
_entity.id
_entity.type
_entity.pdbx_description
1 polymer ?
#
loop_
_entity_poly.entity_id
_entity_poly.type
_entity_poly.pdbx_seq_one_letter_code
_entity_poly.pdbx_strand_id
1 'polypeptide(L)'
;MGAGCHPDRSAGPGNGPDRVARARRRLRTPGPRGARIGLPKPRRPGRGRGWRGWARRFSGLAPGTPIVRVGVIHGPNLGLLGRREPETYGRRSLEEINAALEEVAAELGAELEILQTNHEGEILDWIETMGNRVDGFLVNPAALTHTSVALRDGLLAVDRPFVEVHLSNPKAREPFRHHSYLADVAHGVVFGFGSESYLLGLRGLCAHLHG
;
A
#
# COMPACT_ATOMS: atom_id res chain seq x y z
N MET A 1 32.26 -14.46 88.42
CA MET A 1 31.07 -14.00 89.17
C MET A 1 30.08 -13.44 88.17
N GLY A 2 28.86 -14.01 88.10
CA GLY A 2 27.77 -13.58 87.20
C GLY A 2 27.16 -14.73 86.40
N ALA A 3 26.07 -15.32 86.91
CA ALA A 3 25.16 -16.30 86.28
C ALA A 3 24.40 -15.68 85.07
N GLY A 4 23.66 -16.33 84.17
CA GLY A 4 23.13 -17.69 84.04
C GLY A 4 21.98 -17.65 82.98
N CYS A 5 21.59 -18.84 82.48
CA CYS A 5 20.26 -19.22 81.95
C CYS A 5 19.71 -18.72 80.57
N HIS A 6 19.35 -19.73 79.75
CA HIS A 6 18.32 -19.83 78.68
C HIS A 6 16.88 -19.42 79.15
N PRO A 7 15.78 -19.56 78.34
CA PRO A 7 15.48 -19.47 76.89
C PRO A 7 14.35 -18.40 76.64
N ASP A 8 13.71 -18.18 75.48
CA ASP A 8 12.57 -18.93 74.89
C ASP A 8 11.82 -18.07 73.82
N ARG A 9 11.00 -18.77 73.03
CA ARG A 9 10.12 -18.45 71.89
C ARG A 9 8.97 -17.46 72.17
N SER A 10 8.45 -16.83 71.10
CA SER A 10 7.01 -16.74 70.71
C SER A 10 6.82 -15.69 69.60
N ALA A 11 6.41 -16.08 68.39
CA ALA A 11 5.01 -16.17 67.93
C ALA A 11 4.28 -14.80 67.88
N GLY A 12 4.30 -14.15 66.72
CA GLY A 12 3.41 -13.03 66.37
C GLY A 12 2.14 -13.52 65.65
N PRO A 13 0.99 -12.86 65.84
CA PRO A 13 -0.30 -13.40 65.43
C PRO A 13 -0.61 -13.14 63.95
N GLY A 14 -1.15 -14.16 63.28
CA GLY A 14 -1.91 -14.00 62.05
C GLY A 14 -3.34 -13.55 62.34
N ASN A 15 -3.92 -12.75 61.45
CA ASN A 15 -5.37 -12.58 61.34
C ASN A 15 -5.79 -12.05 59.94
N GLY A 16 -6.37 -12.96 59.15
CA GLY A 16 -7.63 -12.77 58.42
C GLY A 16 -7.69 -11.85 57.19
N PRO A 17 -8.04 -12.39 56.00
CA PRO A 17 -8.35 -11.61 54.81
C PRO A 17 -9.85 -11.29 54.79
N ASP A 18 -10.29 -10.15 55.31
CA ASP A 18 -11.65 -9.64 55.06
C ASP A 18 -11.79 -8.23 55.63
N ARG A 19 -11.71 -7.20 54.77
CA ARG A 19 -12.34 -5.87 54.94
C ARG A 19 -11.96 -4.84 53.85
N VAL A 20 -12.15 -5.15 52.57
CA VAL A 20 -12.50 -4.09 51.59
C VAL A 20 -13.53 -4.58 50.55
N ALA A 21 -14.46 -5.44 50.97
CA ALA A 21 -15.70 -5.68 50.24
C ALA A 21 -16.77 -4.66 50.67
N ARG A 22 -16.62 -3.39 50.26
CA ARG A 22 -17.70 -2.37 50.28
C ARG A 22 -17.28 -1.07 49.58
N ALA A 23 -16.98 -1.16 48.28
CA ALA A 23 -16.96 -0.01 47.38
C ALA A 23 -17.41 -0.42 45.96
N ARG A 24 -18.54 -1.15 45.89
CA ARG A 24 -19.29 -1.36 44.64
C ARG A 24 -20.53 -0.48 44.66
N ARG A 25 -20.41 0.77 44.21
CA ARG A 25 -21.49 1.50 43.55
C ARG A 25 -20.99 2.85 43.03
N ARG A 26 -21.21 3.05 41.72
CA ARG A 26 -21.27 4.33 41.01
C ARG A 26 -19.95 5.03 40.70
N LEU A 27 -19.24 4.55 39.69
CA LEU A 27 -18.69 5.39 38.60
C LEU A 27 -18.66 4.55 37.31
N ARG A 28 -19.82 4.38 36.68
CA ARG A 28 -19.92 3.96 35.27
C ARG A 28 -19.88 5.25 34.46
N THR A 29 -18.71 5.60 33.92
CA THR A 29 -18.62 6.56 32.83
C THR A 29 -19.26 5.93 31.59
N PRO A 30 -20.16 6.63 30.87
CA PRO A 30 -20.65 6.13 29.60
C PRO A 30 -19.48 6.13 28.61
N GLY A 31 -19.08 4.94 28.15
CA GLY A 31 -18.15 4.82 27.02
C GLY A 31 -18.74 5.52 25.78
N PRO A 32 -17.89 6.10 24.91
CA PRO A 32 -18.37 6.74 23.70
C PRO A 32 -19.16 5.72 22.88
N ARG A 33 -20.42 6.05 22.59
CA ARG A 33 -21.27 5.24 21.71
C ARG A 33 -20.55 5.14 20.38
N GLY A 34 -20.18 3.93 19.99
CA GLY A 34 -19.52 3.66 18.72
C GLY A 34 -20.37 4.19 17.57
N ALA A 35 -19.98 5.36 17.06
CA ALA A 35 -20.35 5.78 15.73
C ALA A 35 -19.64 4.81 14.79
N ARG A 36 -20.37 3.82 14.28
CA ARG A 36 -19.93 3.07 13.11
C ARG A 36 -19.81 4.08 11.98
N ILE A 37 -18.63 4.63 11.78
CA ILE A 37 -18.28 5.31 10.54
C ILE A 37 -18.40 4.24 9.48
N GLY A 38 -19.53 4.24 8.76
CA GLY A 38 -19.75 3.34 7.65
C GLY A 38 -18.71 3.67 6.60
N LEU A 39 -17.62 2.90 6.55
CA LEU A 39 -16.73 2.87 5.40
C LEU A 39 -17.62 2.69 4.16
N PRO A 40 -17.45 3.53 3.11
CA PRO A 40 -18.19 3.33 1.88
C PRO A 40 -17.89 1.90 1.39
N LYS A 41 -18.94 1.09 1.22
CA LYS A 41 -18.79 -0.24 0.62
C LYS A 41 -18.05 -0.07 -0.71
N PRO A 42 -17.01 -0.87 -0.99
CA PRO A 42 -16.38 -0.82 -2.30
C PRO A 42 -17.47 -1.03 -3.35
N ARG A 43 -17.59 -0.08 -4.28
CA ARG A 43 -18.51 -0.20 -5.40
C ARG A 43 -18.05 -1.43 -6.17
N ARG A 44 -18.80 -2.53 -6.06
CA ARG A 44 -18.63 -3.68 -6.95
C ARG A 44 -18.60 -3.12 -8.38
N PRO A 45 -17.58 -3.40 -9.21
CA PRO A 45 -17.62 -3.02 -10.60
C PRO A 45 -18.92 -3.58 -11.18
N GLY A 46 -19.74 -2.68 -11.72
CA GLY A 46 -21.05 -3.02 -12.24
C GLY A 46 -20.90 -4.14 -13.26
N ARG A 47 -21.64 -5.24 -13.07
CA ARG A 47 -21.90 -6.22 -14.13
C ARG A 47 -22.71 -5.50 -15.22
N GLY A 48 -22.02 -4.79 -16.11
CA GLY A 48 -22.71 -3.81 -16.94
C GLY A 48 -21.82 -3.12 -17.95
N ARG A 49 -20.96 -3.86 -18.65
CA ARG A 49 -20.51 -3.56 -20.03
C ARG A 49 -20.17 -4.90 -20.67
N GLY A 50 -20.87 -5.22 -21.76
CA GLY A 50 -21.04 -6.58 -22.25
C GLY A 50 -19.73 -7.32 -22.56
N TRP A 51 -19.70 -8.60 -22.19
CA TRP A 51 -18.69 -9.61 -22.53
C TRP A 51 -18.15 -9.51 -23.97
N ARG A 52 -19.00 -9.10 -24.93
CA ARG A 52 -18.66 -8.95 -26.36
C ARG A 52 -17.73 -7.78 -26.69
N GLY A 53 -17.68 -6.73 -25.87
CA GLY A 53 -16.71 -5.65 -26.01
C GLY A 53 -15.38 -6.01 -25.35
N TRP A 54 -15.47 -6.73 -24.23
CA TRP A 54 -14.34 -7.17 -23.43
C TRP A 54 -13.49 -8.23 -24.14
N ALA A 55 -14.12 -9.27 -24.70
CA ALA A 55 -13.44 -10.31 -25.48
C ALA A 55 -12.77 -9.79 -26.76
N ARG A 56 -13.26 -8.67 -27.33
CA ARG A 56 -12.63 -8.05 -28.52
C ARG A 56 -11.31 -7.36 -28.20
N ARG A 57 -11.15 -6.82 -26.99
CA ARG A 57 -9.91 -6.13 -26.57
C ARG A 57 -8.71 -7.08 -26.46
N PHE A 58 -8.99 -8.36 -26.22
CA PHE A 58 -8.01 -9.44 -26.13
C PHE A 58 -7.94 -10.31 -27.39
N SER A 59 -8.50 -9.83 -28.51
CA SER A 59 -8.59 -10.63 -29.75
C SER A 59 -7.25 -11.00 -30.40
N GLY A 60 -6.15 -10.37 -29.98
CA GLY A 60 -4.78 -10.68 -30.42
C GLY A 60 -4.01 -11.66 -29.53
N LEU A 61 -4.54 -12.05 -28.36
CA LEU A 61 -3.86 -12.98 -27.46
C LEU A 61 -4.14 -14.43 -27.84
N ALA A 62 -3.14 -15.29 -27.64
CA ALA A 62 -3.29 -16.72 -27.84
C ALA A 62 -4.40 -17.27 -26.91
N PRO A 63 -5.27 -18.17 -27.40
CA PRO A 63 -6.30 -18.80 -26.58
C PRO A 63 -5.68 -19.47 -25.34
N GLY A 64 -6.22 -19.16 -24.15
CA GLY A 64 -5.76 -19.74 -22.88
C GLY A 64 -4.64 -18.96 -22.18
N THR A 65 -4.21 -17.81 -22.70
CA THR A 65 -3.28 -16.93 -21.98
C THR A 65 -3.91 -16.50 -20.64
N PRO A 66 -3.27 -16.81 -19.50
CA PRO A 66 -3.78 -16.41 -18.20
C PRO A 66 -3.77 -14.88 -18.10
N ILE A 67 -4.86 -14.30 -17.59
CA ILE A 67 -4.94 -12.86 -17.39
C ILE A 67 -4.17 -12.49 -16.13
N VAL A 68 -3.19 -11.61 -16.27
CA VAL A 68 -2.41 -11.08 -15.16
C VAL A 68 -3.13 -9.89 -14.53
N ARG A 69 -3.16 -9.81 -13.20
CA ARG A 69 -3.72 -8.67 -12.46
C ARG A 69 -2.59 -7.80 -11.93
N VAL A 70 -2.60 -6.51 -12.23
CA VAL A 70 -1.58 -5.56 -11.80
C VAL A 70 -2.21 -4.46 -10.93
N GLY A 71 -1.64 -4.26 -9.74
CA GLY A 71 -1.95 -3.10 -8.91
C GLY A 71 -1.14 -1.88 -9.33
N VAL A 72 -1.77 -0.79 -9.71
CA VAL A 72 -1.08 0.46 -10.07
C VAL A 72 -1.23 1.47 -8.94
N ILE A 73 -0.11 1.99 -8.45
CA ILE A 73 -0.07 2.94 -7.34
C ILE A 73 0.50 4.27 -7.81
N HIS A 74 -0.26 5.34 -7.61
CA HIS A 74 0.18 6.71 -7.77
C HIS A 74 0.24 7.40 -6.40
N GLY A 75 1.45 7.74 -5.98
CA GLY A 75 1.71 8.43 -4.73
C GLY A 75 1.27 9.89 -4.70
N PRO A 76 1.71 10.63 -3.68
CA PRO A 76 1.24 11.98 -3.42
C PRO A 76 1.47 12.97 -4.57
N ASN A 77 0.54 13.89 -4.72
CA ASN A 77 0.52 15.00 -5.69
C ASN A 77 0.37 14.61 -7.17
N LEU A 78 0.41 13.33 -7.54
CA LEU A 78 0.24 12.91 -8.94
C LEU A 78 -1.18 13.15 -9.48
N GLY A 79 -2.20 13.23 -8.62
CA GLY A 79 -3.55 13.65 -9.02
C GLY A 79 -3.64 15.10 -9.51
N LEU A 80 -2.57 15.89 -9.38
CA LEU A 80 -2.49 17.29 -9.83
C LEU A 80 -1.82 17.45 -11.21
N LEU A 81 -1.44 16.35 -11.87
CA LEU A 81 -0.86 16.37 -13.20
C LEU A 81 -1.78 17.05 -14.22
N GLY A 82 -1.19 17.72 -15.22
CA GLY A 82 -1.92 18.53 -16.19
C GLY A 82 -2.40 19.89 -15.67
N ARG A 83 -2.34 20.15 -14.36
CA ARG A 83 -2.73 21.44 -13.75
C ARG A 83 -1.56 22.23 -13.16
N ARG A 84 -0.46 21.57 -12.79
CA ARG A 84 0.71 22.17 -12.14
C ARG A 84 2.01 21.69 -12.81
N GLU A 85 2.93 22.62 -13.09
CA GLU A 85 4.30 22.36 -13.61
C GLU A 85 4.39 21.44 -14.86
N PRO A 86 3.71 21.78 -15.97
CA PRO A 86 3.72 20.96 -17.19
C PRO A 86 5.12 20.80 -17.81
N GLU A 87 6.03 21.74 -17.59
CA GLU A 87 7.42 21.68 -18.08
C GLU A 87 8.23 20.56 -17.41
N THR A 88 7.93 20.21 -16.15
CA THR A 88 8.68 19.21 -15.38
C THR A 88 8.09 17.80 -15.49
N TYR A 89 6.76 17.70 -15.50
CA TYR A 89 6.05 16.41 -15.41
C TYR A 89 5.29 16.03 -16.69
N GLY A 90 5.31 16.90 -17.70
CA GLY A 90 4.56 16.75 -18.94
C GLY A 90 3.16 17.32 -18.84
N ARG A 91 2.51 17.44 -20.01
CA ARG A 91 1.16 18.01 -20.14
C ARG A 91 0.04 17.00 -19.89
N ARG A 92 0.36 15.69 -19.84
CA ARG A 92 -0.67 14.66 -19.68
C ARG A 92 -1.24 14.65 -18.26
N SER A 93 -2.56 14.58 -18.14
CA SER A 93 -3.23 14.40 -16.86
C SER A 93 -3.07 12.95 -16.38
N LEU A 94 -3.33 12.70 -15.09
CA LEU A 94 -3.28 11.35 -14.55
C LEU A 94 -4.36 10.46 -15.18
N GLU A 95 -5.53 11.02 -15.51
CA GLU A 95 -6.59 10.29 -16.21
C GLU A 95 -6.15 9.84 -17.61
N GLU A 96 -5.40 10.67 -18.33
CA GLU A 96 -4.85 10.30 -19.65
C GLU A 96 -3.77 9.22 -19.54
N ILE A 97 -2.96 9.24 -18.49
CA ILE A 97 -1.98 8.17 -18.18
C ILE A 97 -2.73 6.86 -17.90
N ASN A 98 -3.77 6.90 -17.06
CA ASN A 98 -4.56 5.72 -16.73
C ASN A 98 -5.26 5.13 -17.96
N ALA A 99 -5.80 5.97 -18.84
CA ALA A 99 -6.39 5.51 -20.10
C ALA A 99 -5.36 4.79 -21.00
N ALA A 100 -4.16 5.34 -21.14
CA ALA A 100 -3.09 4.71 -21.91
C ALA A 100 -2.59 3.40 -21.27
N LEU A 101 -2.54 3.34 -19.93
CA LEU A 101 -2.20 2.11 -19.20
C LEU A 101 -3.24 1.00 -19.45
N GLU A 102 -4.53 1.33 -19.41
CA GLU A 102 -5.62 0.37 -19.69
C GLU A 102 -5.60 -0.15 -21.13
N GLU A 103 -5.23 0.69 -22.09
CA GLU A 103 -5.03 0.27 -23.49
C GLU A 103 -3.87 -0.72 -23.63
N VAL A 104 -2.71 -0.40 -23.05
CA VAL A 104 -1.54 -1.29 -23.08
C VAL A 104 -1.78 -2.58 -22.29
N ALA A 105 -2.45 -2.51 -21.14
CA ALA A 105 -2.81 -3.70 -20.36
C ALA A 105 -3.69 -4.66 -21.18
N ALA A 106 -4.66 -4.12 -21.92
CA ALA A 106 -5.50 -4.93 -22.80
C ALA A 106 -4.69 -5.64 -23.90
N GLU A 107 -3.70 -4.97 -24.50
CA GLU A 107 -2.79 -5.59 -25.47
C GLU A 107 -1.95 -6.72 -24.86
N LEU A 108 -1.56 -6.55 -23.59
CA LEU A 108 -0.69 -7.49 -22.88
C LEU A 108 -1.43 -8.65 -22.23
N GLY A 109 -2.77 -8.64 -22.16
CA GLY A 109 -3.51 -9.67 -21.41
C GLY A 109 -3.54 -9.41 -19.91
N ALA A 110 -3.50 -8.14 -19.50
CA ALA A 110 -3.54 -7.74 -18.11
C ALA A 110 -4.83 -6.98 -17.73
N GLU A 111 -5.20 -7.06 -16.46
CA GLU A 111 -6.22 -6.25 -15.79
C GLU A 111 -5.54 -5.32 -14.78
N LEU A 112 -5.98 -4.06 -14.71
CA LEU A 112 -5.42 -3.07 -13.79
C LEU A 112 -6.39 -2.78 -12.63
N GLU A 113 -5.84 -2.63 -11.43
CA GLU A 113 -6.51 -2.06 -10.26
C GLU A 113 -5.71 -0.84 -9.84
N ILE A 114 -6.27 0.36 -10.00
CA ILE A 114 -5.50 1.62 -9.91
C ILE A 114 -5.90 2.42 -8.66
N LEU A 115 -4.90 2.85 -7.90
CA LEU A 115 -5.04 3.75 -6.75
C LEU A 115 -4.21 5.02 -6.96
N GLN A 116 -4.81 6.18 -6.70
CA GLN A 116 -4.07 7.40 -6.39
C GLN A 116 -4.49 7.91 -5.03
N THR A 117 -3.52 8.19 -4.16
CA THR A 117 -3.78 8.86 -2.88
C THR A 117 -2.59 9.72 -2.45
N ASN A 118 -2.87 10.71 -1.61
CA ASN A 118 -1.86 11.54 -0.96
C ASN A 118 -1.46 10.98 0.42
N HIS A 119 -2.09 9.90 0.87
CA HIS A 119 -1.92 9.36 2.21
C HIS A 119 -1.14 8.04 2.19
N GLU A 120 0.04 8.02 2.80
CA GLU A 120 0.90 6.84 2.88
C GLU A 120 0.19 5.63 3.51
N GLY A 121 -0.52 5.83 4.62
CA GLY A 121 -1.26 4.74 5.28
C GLY A 121 -2.32 4.10 4.38
N GLU A 122 -2.97 4.88 3.51
CA GLU A 122 -3.95 4.34 2.56
C GLU A 122 -3.27 3.49 1.48
N ILE A 123 -2.05 3.84 1.06
CA ILE A 123 -1.25 3.01 0.15
C ILE A 123 -0.91 1.67 0.84
N LEU A 124 -0.50 1.70 2.10
CA LEU A 124 -0.15 0.50 2.86
C LEU A 124 -1.36 -0.44 3.04
N ASP A 125 -2.48 0.10 3.53
CA ASP A 125 -3.73 -0.66 3.69
C ASP A 125 -4.19 -1.28 2.36
N TRP A 126 -3.99 -0.54 1.26
CA TRP A 126 -4.33 -1.03 -0.07
C TRP A 126 -3.38 -2.11 -0.56
N ILE A 127 -2.07 -1.98 -0.35
CA ILE A 127 -1.08 -3.02 -0.68
C ILE A 127 -1.43 -4.32 0.06
N GLU A 128 -1.69 -4.26 1.36
CA GLU A 128 -2.10 -5.42 2.16
C GLU A 128 -3.37 -6.07 1.60
N THR A 129 -4.36 -5.25 1.22
CA THR A 129 -5.61 -5.73 0.63
C THR A 129 -5.39 -6.38 -0.75
N MET A 130 -4.48 -5.84 -1.56
CA MET A 130 -4.25 -6.28 -2.93
C MET A 130 -3.24 -7.42 -3.05
N GLY A 131 -2.39 -7.68 -2.04
CA GLY A 131 -1.31 -8.66 -2.12
C GLY A 131 -1.75 -10.07 -2.56
N ASN A 132 -2.96 -10.50 -2.19
CA ASN A 132 -3.52 -11.79 -2.60
C ASN A 132 -4.44 -11.73 -3.84
N ARG A 133 -4.55 -10.55 -4.46
CA ARG A 133 -5.50 -10.25 -5.55
C ARG A 133 -4.81 -9.83 -6.84
N VAL A 134 -3.55 -9.42 -6.77
CA VAL A 134 -2.73 -9.03 -7.92
C VAL A 134 -1.50 -9.91 -7.99
N ASP A 135 -0.98 -10.06 -9.20
CA ASP A 135 0.24 -10.80 -9.48
C ASP A 135 1.48 -9.92 -9.36
N GLY A 136 1.34 -8.60 -9.51
CA GLY A 136 2.43 -7.63 -9.31
C GLY A 136 1.95 -6.18 -9.19
N PHE A 137 2.88 -5.27 -8.92
CA PHE A 137 2.61 -3.85 -8.76
C PHE A 137 3.41 -2.94 -9.70
N LEU A 138 2.76 -1.93 -10.26
CA LEU A 138 3.40 -0.81 -10.94
C LEU A 138 3.30 0.43 -10.05
N VAL A 139 4.43 0.93 -9.54
CA VAL A 139 4.44 1.88 -8.42
C VAL A 139 5.14 3.16 -8.83
N ASN A 140 4.43 4.29 -8.80
CA ASN A 140 5.05 5.61 -8.76
C ASN A 140 4.82 6.22 -7.36
N PRO A 141 5.77 6.10 -6.43
CA PRO A 141 5.60 6.62 -5.07
C PRO A 141 5.67 8.15 -4.97
N ALA A 142 6.02 8.82 -6.07
CA ALA A 142 6.33 10.25 -6.09
C ALA A 142 7.36 10.62 -5.01
N ALA A 143 7.00 11.51 -4.08
CA ALA A 143 7.92 11.93 -3.02
C ALA A 143 8.25 10.81 -2.02
N LEU A 144 7.37 9.82 -1.85
CA LEU A 144 7.55 8.74 -0.86
C LEU A 144 8.74 7.84 -1.20
N THR A 145 9.18 7.81 -2.46
CA THR A 145 10.39 7.10 -2.91
C THR A 145 11.60 7.45 -2.04
N HIS A 146 11.71 8.72 -1.64
CA HIS A 146 12.90 9.25 -0.97
C HIS A 146 12.81 9.18 0.56
N THR A 147 11.66 8.80 1.13
CA THR A 147 11.39 8.95 2.56
C THR A 147 10.75 7.73 3.23
N SER A 148 10.02 6.90 2.48
CA SER A 148 9.15 5.89 3.06
C SER A 148 9.81 4.52 3.13
N VAL A 149 10.33 4.20 4.32
CA VAL A 149 10.68 2.82 4.67
C VAL A 149 9.42 1.97 4.88
N ALA A 150 8.32 2.57 5.35
CA ALA A 150 7.06 1.85 5.55
C ALA A 150 6.50 1.28 4.23
N LEU A 151 6.55 2.05 3.13
CA LEU A 151 6.12 1.60 1.81
C LEU A 151 7.02 0.47 1.29
N ARG A 152 8.34 0.57 1.51
CA ARG A 152 9.29 -0.50 1.19
C ARG A 152 8.90 -1.80 1.88
N ASP A 153 8.69 -1.74 3.19
CA ASP A 153 8.38 -2.92 3.99
C ASP A 153 6.98 -3.49 3.66
N GLY A 154 6.01 -2.62 3.36
CA GLY A 154 4.68 -3.04 2.90
C GLY A 154 4.71 -3.80 1.57
N LEU A 155 5.49 -3.32 0.59
CA LEU A 155 5.66 -4.01 -0.70
C LEU A 155 6.38 -5.36 -0.54
N LEU A 156 7.40 -5.43 0.33
CA LEU A 156 8.10 -6.67 0.63
C LEU A 156 7.20 -7.69 1.36
N ALA A 157 6.33 -7.23 2.25
CA ALA A 157 5.49 -8.10 3.07
C ALA A 157 4.47 -8.91 2.26
N VAL A 158 4.00 -8.38 1.13
CA VAL A 158 3.02 -9.07 0.26
C VAL A 158 3.67 -10.03 -0.76
N ASP A 159 5.00 -10.01 -0.86
CA ASP A 159 5.79 -10.90 -1.73
C ASP A 159 5.26 -10.97 -3.17
N ARG A 160 4.99 -9.80 -3.76
CA ARG A 160 4.61 -9.64 -5.16
C ARG A 160 5.68 -8.81 -5.89
N PRO A 161 6.07 -9.18 -7.13
CA PRO A 161 7.00 -8.39 -7.91
C PRO A 161 6.44 -6.99 -8.18
N PHE A 162 7.32 -5.99 -8.18
CA PHE A 162 6.94 -4.64 -8.53
C PHE A 162 7.99 -3.90 -9.36
N VAL A 163 7.52 -2.97 -10.19
CA VAL A 163 8.36 -2.04 -10.95
C VAL A 163 8.11 -0.62 -10.45
N GLU A 164 9.18 0.07 -10.09
CA GLU A 164 9.14 1.48 -9.71
C GLU A 164 9.19 2.36 -10.98
N VAL A 165 8.32 3.37 -11.07
CA VAL A 165 8.29 4.29 -12.22
C VAL A 165 8.24 5.75 -11.80
N HIS A 166 8.93 6.61 -12.54
CA HIS A 166 8.94 8.06 -12.36
C HIS A 166 8.77 8.81 -13.67
N LEU A 167 7.99 9.89 -13.66
CA LEU A 167 7.81 10.74 -14.83
C LEU A 167 9.12 11.46 -15.20
N SER A 168 9.72 12.16 -14.24
CA SER A 168 11.00 12.86 -14.41
C SER A 168 12.18 11.95 -14.11
N ASN A 169 13.40 12.35 -14.47
CA ASN A 169 14.63 11.70 -14.04
C ASN A 169 15.04 12.21 -12.64
N PRO A 170 14.90 11.43 -11.55
CA PRO A 170 15.25 11.89 -10.20
C PRO A 170 16.75 12.17 -10.04
N LYS A 171 17.61 11.50 -10.82
CA LYS A 171 19.08 11.66 -10.78
C LYS A 171 19.56 12.98 -11.39
N ALA A 172 18.75 13.60 -12.25
CA ALA A 172 19.03 14.92 -12.80
C ALA A 172 18.52 16.07 -11.91
N ARG A 173 17.92 15.75 -10.76
CA ARG A 173 17.31 16.69 -9.83
C ARG A 173 18.15 16.85 -8.56
N GLU A 174 17.58 17.45 -7.53
CA GLU A 174 18.26 17.73 -6.26
C GLU A 174 18.82 16.45 -5.61
N PRO A 175 19.97 16.51 -4.90
CA PRO A 175 20.62 15.31 -4.36
C PRO A 175 19.74 14.41 -3.49
N PHE A 176 18.80 14.99 -2.73
CA PHE A 176 17.88 14.20 -1.90
C PHE A 176 16.94 13.29 -2.72
N ARG A 177 16.76 13.57 -4.02
CA ARG A 177 15.97 12.73 -4.93
C ARG A 177 16.74 11.58 -5.54
N HIS A 178 18.05 11.52 -5.30
CA HIS A 178 18.89 10.47 -5.88
C HIS A 178 18.74 9.15 -5.13
N HIS A 179 18.28 9.19 -3.88
CA HIS A 179 18.03 7.99 -3.08
C HIS A 179 16.60 7.49 -3.26
N SER A 180 16.42 6.20 -3.47
CA SER A 180 15.13 5.50 -3.44
C SER A 180 15.24 4.39 -2.40
N TYR A 181 14.26 4.31 -1.49
CA TYR A 181 14.10 3.19 -0.58
C TYR A 181 13.52 1.94 -1.26
N LEU A 182 13.06 2.06 -2.51
CA LEU A 182 12.42 0.96 -3.24
C LEU A 182 13.32 0.36 -4.32
N ALA A 183 14.25 1.15 -4.86
CA ALA A 183 15.01 0.76 -6.05
C ALA A 183 15.88 -0.50 -5.85
N ASP A 184 16.34 -0.77 -4.64
CA ASP A 184 17.12 -1.97 -4.30
C ASP A 184 16.28 -3.25 -4.24
N VAL A 185 14.96 -3.12 -4.05
CA VAL A 185 14.02 -4.25 -3.92
C VAL A 185 13.01 -4.33 -5.07
N ALA A 186 13.01 -3.37 -5.99
CA ALA A 186 12.21 -3.39 -7.20
C ALA A 186 12.78 -4.38 -8.24
N HIS A 187 11.91 -5.01 -9.03
CA HIS A 187 12.32 -5.83 -10.17
C HIS A 187 12.94 -4.98 -11.29
N GLY A 188 12.53 -3.71 -11.38
CA GLY A 188 13.08 -2.73 -12.28
C GLY A 188 12.66 -1.33 -11.87
N VAL A 189 13.42 -0.34 -12.35
CA VAL A 189 13.11 1.08 -12.15
C VAL A 189 13.13 1.76 -13.51
N VAL A 190 12.05 2.44 -13.87
CA VAL A 190 11.94 3.23 -15.12
C VAL A 190 11.73 4.69 -14.78
N PHE A 191 12.56 5.59 -15.31
CA PHE A 191 12.41 7.01 -15.03
C PHE A 191 12.86 7.91 -16.18
N GLY A 192 12.27 9.11 -16.24
CA GLY A 192 12.74 10.19 -17.12
C GLY A 192 12.11 10.22 -18.51
N PHE A 193 11.19 9.31 -18.83
CA PHE A 193 10.50 9.26 -20.12
C PHE A 193 9.09 9.89 -20.05
N GLY A 194 8.81 10.70 -19.04
CA GLY A 194 7.47 11.24 -18.80
C GLY A 194 6.46 10.12 -18.59
N SER A 195 5.26 10.28 -19.17
CA SER A 195 4.20 9.27 -19.10
C SER A 195 4.59 7.92 -19.69
N GLU A 196 5.53 7.88 -20.63
CA GLU A 196 5.98 6.64 -21.27
C GLU A 196 6.66 5.70 -20.26
N SER A 197 7.22 6.25 -19.17
CA SER A 197 7.82 5.45 -18.09
C SER A 197 6.82 4.46 -17.49
N TYR A 198 5.53 4.81 -17.44
CA TYR A 198 4.47 3.91 -16.98
C TYR A 198 4.25 2.75 -17.95
N LEU A 199 4.21 3.02 -19.26
CA LEU A 199 3.94 2.01 -20.27
C LEU A 199 5.12 1.03 -20.38
N LEU A 200 6.34 1.56 -20.36
CA LEU A 200 7.57 0.76 -20.31
C LEU A 200 7.61 -0.11 -19.04
N GLY A 201 7.28 0.46 -17.89
CA GLY A 201 7.23 -0.27 -16.63
C GLY A 201 6.18 -1.39 -16.63
N LEU A 202 4.98 -1.11 -17.14
CA LEU A 202 3.92 -2.12 -17.27
C LEU A 202 4.34 -3.26 -18.20
N ARG A 203 4.90 -2.95 -19.38
CA ARG A 203 5.40 -3.95 -20.32
C ARG A 203 6.48 -4.83 -19.70
N GLY A 204 7.44 -4.22 -18.99
CA GLY A 204 8.49 -4.95 -18.27
C GLY A 204 7.92 -5.88 -17.18
N LEU A 205 6.98 -5.38 -16.38
CA LEU A 205 6.32 -6.17 -15.33
C LEU A 205 5.53 -7.35 -15.91
N CYS A 206 4.68 -7.11 -16.93
CA CYS A 206 3.91 -8.18 -17.56
C CYS A 206 4.81 -9.22 -18.25
N ALA A 207 5.91 -8.79 -18.89
CA ALA A 207 6.87 -9.72 -19.48
C ALA A 207 7.51 -10.62 -18.42
N HIS A 208 7.81 -10.08 -17.23
CA HIS A 208 8.29 -10.87 -16.10
C HIS A 208 7.23 -11.84 -15.56
N LEU A 209 5.97 -11.41 -15.47
CA LEU A 209 4.87 -12.22 -14.92
C LEU A 209 4.38 -13.34 -15.86
N HIS A 210 4.60 -13.22 -17.17
CA HIS A 210 4.26 -14.26 -18.14
C HIS A 210 5.39 -15.28 -18.38
N GLY A 211 6.61 -14.99 -17.96
CA GLY A 211 7.79 -15.85 -18.11
C GLY A 211 7.94 -16.84 -16.96
#